data_AF-A0A2E1XCH5-F1
#
_entry.id   AF-A0A2E1XCH5-F1
#
_cell.length_a   1.000
_cell.length_b   1.000
_cell.length_c   1.000
_cell.angle_alpha   90.00
_cell.angle_beta   90.00
_cell.angle_gamma   90.00
#
_symmetry.space_group_name_H-M   'P 1'
#
loop_
_entity.id
_entity.type
_entity.pdbx_description
1 polymer ?
#
loop_
_entity_poly.entity_id
_entity_poly.type
_entity_poly.pdbx_seq_one_letter_code
_entity_poly.pdbx_strand_id
1 'polypeptide(L)'
;MLTFAALAAAAAQDAAHGAAEAADHASPGIFQDTAIYVLIAFVIVIAVFARAGVHKMMVSGLDKRAAKIADEINEVRKMREEAQELLASYQRRQREAEEEAAGIIEQAKKDAARMSAEARAKIEEQTERRIKAAEDKIARAEAQALSEVRGQTADLAIDAARHIIRERMDGGAQGPFIDKAISGLRDKLN
;
A
#
# COMPACT_ATOMS: atom_id res chain seq x y z
N MET A 1 58.75 -10.02 16.57
CA MET A 1 58.84 -8.98 17.62
C MET A 1 59.67 -9.46 18.81
N LEU A 2 59.47 -10.68 19.34
CA LEU A 2 60.18 -11.19 20.52
C LEU A 2 61.70 -11.45 20.33
N THR A 3 62.15 -11.79 19.12
CA THR A 3 63.58 -12.08 18.86
C THR A 3 64.46 -10.83 18.80
N PHE A 4 63.89 -9.67 18.43
CA PHE A 4 64.67 -8.43 18.30
C PHE A 4 64.93 -7.75 19.64
N ALA A 5 63.97 -7.84 20.57
CA ALA A 5 64.14 -7.36 21.95
C ALA A 5 65.18 -8.18 22.71
N ALA A 6 65.22 -9.50 22.50
CA ALA A 6 66.22 -10.37 23.11
C ALA A 6 67.64 -10.10 22.58
N LEU A 7 67.80 -9.84 21.28
CA LEU A 7 69.10 -9.50 20.69
C LEU A 7 69.58 -8.10 21.11
N ALA A 8 68.66 -7.13 21.23
CA ALA A 8 68.98 -5.79 21.74
C ALA A 8 69.31 -5.81 23.24
N ALA A 9 68.61 -6.62 24.04
CA ALA A 9 68.90 -6.80 25.46
C ALA A 9 70.24 -7.50 25.69
N ALA A 10 70.55 -8.54 24.90
CA ALA A 10 71.85 -9.22 24.95
C ALA A 10 72.99 -8.28 24.56
N ALA A 11 72.83 -7.47 23.50
CA ALA A 11 73.82 -6.47 23.10
C ALA A 11 73.98 -5.34 24.14
N ALA A 12 72.91 -4.94 24.82
CA ALA A 12 72.95 -3.93 25.88
C ALA A 12 73.64 -4.46 27.17
N GLN A 13 73.43 -5.73 27.51
CA GLN A 13 74.05 -6.39 28.66
C GLN A 13 75.57 -6.53 28.47
N ASP A 14 76.01 -6.90 27.27
CA ASP A 14 77.44 -7.05 26.90
C ASP A 14 78.16 -5.70 26.86
N ALA A 15 77.48 -4.66 26.35
CA ALA A 15 78.01 -3.29 26.35
C ALA A 15 78.16 -2.72 27.77
N ALA A 16 77.26 -3.06 28.70
CA ALA A 16 77.33 -2.62 30.09
C ALA A 16 78.47 -3.29 30.87
N HIS A 17 78.80 -4.56 30.57
CA HIS A 17 79.94 -5.24 31.15
C HIS A 17 81.28 -4.66 30.64
N GLY A 18 81.39 -4.39 29.33
CA GLY A 18 82.61 -3.77 28.76
C GLY A 18 82.87 -2.34 29.23
N ALA A 19 81.82 -1.58 29.59
CA ALA A 19 81.96 -0.21 30.12
C ALA A 19 82.50 -0.17 31.56
N ALA A 20 82.27 -1.22 32.37
CA ALA A 20 82.75 -1.30 33.75
C ALA A 20 84.26 -1.57 33.83
N GLU A 21 84.82 -2.29 32.86
CA GLU A 21 86.27 -2.57 32.77
C GLU A 21 87.06 -1.40 32.19
N ALA A 22 86.43 -0.56 31.35
CA ALA A 22 87.06 0.61 30.74
C ALA A 22 87.33 1.78 31.72
N ALA A 23 86.62 1.83 32.85
CA ALA A 23 86.73 2.94 33.81
C ALA A 23 88.00 2.88 34.70
N ASP A 24 88.70 1.74 34.77
CA ASP A 24 89.88 1.55 35.63
C ASP A 24 91.20 2.07 35.02
N HIS A 25 91.20 2.42 33.73
CA HIS A 25 92.38 2.93 33.01
C HIS A 25 92.27 4.41 32.65
N ALA A 26 91.99 5.26 33.64
CA ALA A 26 92.07 6.71 33.49
C ALA A 26 93.52 7.22 33.64
N SER A 27 94.31 7.17 32.56
CA SER A 27 95.57 7.93 32.43
C SER A 27 95.70 8.51 31.01
N PRO A 28 96.47 9.61 30.82
CA PRO A 28 96.13 10.67 29.88
C PRO A 28 96.63 10.36 28.47
N GLY A 29 95.87 9.58 27.72
CA GLY A 29 96.09 9.36 26.30
C GLY A 29 94.79 9.04 25.60
N ILE A 30 94.27 10.00 24.83
CA ILE A 30 93.02 9.91 24.04
C ILE A 30 93.03 8.73 23.03
N PHE A 31 94.13 7.98 22.92
CA PHE A 31 94.29 6.85 22.00
C PHE A 31 94.41 5.48 22.66
N GLN A 32 94.50 5.39 24.00
CA GLN A 32 94.58 4.11 24.74
C GLN A 32 93.40 3.86 25.68
N ASP A 33 92.44 4.78 25.73
CA ASP A 33 91.25 4.64 26.55
C ASP A 33 90.24 3.72 25.85
N THR A 34 89.97 2.55 26.44
CA THR A 34 88.97 1.59 25.95
C THR A 34 87.60 2.24 25.80
N ALA A 35 87.30 3.29 26.60
CA ALA A 35 86.07 4.05 26.50
C ALA A 35 85.88 4.70 25.11
N ILE A 36 86.97 5.10 24.42
CA ILE A 36 86.89 5.73 23.10
C ILE A 36 86.55 4.71 22.01
N TYR A 37 87.11 3.50 22.10
CA TYR A 37 86.74 2.41 21.18
C TYR A 37 85.29 1.94 21.40
N VAL A 38 84.83 1.89 22.66
CA VAL A 38 83.41 1.61 22.99
C VAL A 38 82.50 2.72 22.47
N LEU A 39 82.88 3.99 22.62
CA LEU A 39 82.14 5.14 22.05
C LEU A 39 82.05 5.04 20.52
N ILE A 40 83.16 4.72 19.84
CA ILE A 40 83.19 4.55 18.38
C ILE A 40 82.29 3.38 17.96
N ALA A 41 82.36 2.23 18.64
CA ALA A 41 81.50 1.08 18.36
C ALA A 41 80.01 1.42 18.58
N PHE A 42 79.69 2.15 19.66
CA PHE A 42 78.33 2.62 19.94
C PHE A 42 77.80 3.58 18.87
N VAL A 43 78.63 4.53 18.42
CA VAL A 43 78.28 5.46 17.34
C VAL A 43 78.09 4.71 16.02
N ILE A 44 78.91 3.70 15.71
CA ILE A 44 78.75 2.86 14.52
C ILE A 44 77.43 2.09 14.57
N VAL A 45 77.08 1.49 15.71
CA VAL A 45 75.80 0.79 15.89
C VAL A 45 74.63 1.76 15.72
N ILE A 46 74.66 2.93 16.35
CA ILE A 46 73.61 3.96 16.16
C ILE A 46 73.54 4.40 14.70
N ALA A 47 74.66 4.60 14.02
CA ALA A 47 74.68 4.97 12.61
C ALA A 47 74.09 3.87 11.72
N VAL A 48 74.34 2.59 12.02
CA VAL A 48 73.72 1.45 11.34
C VAL A 48 72.22 1.39 11.62
N PHE A 49 71.75 1.60 12.86
CA PHE A 49 70.33 1.63 13.20
C PHE A 49 69.59 2.83 12.57
N ALA A 50 70.26 3.99 12.51
CA ALA A 50 69.76 5.18 11.83
C ALA A 50 69.66 4.94 10.33
N ARG A 51 70.68 4.33 9.71
CA ARG A 51 70.71 4.01 8.28
C ARG A 51 69.77 2.85 7.91
N ALA A 52 69.58 1.87 8.79
CA ALA A 52 68.61 0.79 8.66
C ALA A 52 67.16 1.24 8.87
N GLY A 53 66.93 2.49 9.33
CA GLY A 53 65.61 3.10 9.34
C GLY A 53 64.64 2.50 10.38
N VAL A 54 65.14 1.85 11.43
CA VAL A 54 64.31 1.20 12.47
C VAL A 54 63.36 2.20 13.13
N HIS A 55 63.82 3.43 13.39
CA HIS A 55 62.99 4.51 13.92
C HIS A 55 61.82 4.87 12.97
N LYS A 56 62.07 4.93 11.66
CA LYS A 56 61.06 5.22 10.64
C LYS A 56 60.02 4.09 10.54
N MET A 57 60.43 2.84 10.69
CA MET A 57 59.53 1.69 10.65
C MET A 57 58.59 1.63 11.87
N MET A 58 59.07 1.98 13.07
CA MET A 58 58.22 2.09 14.26
C MET A 58 57.19 3.22 14.14
N VAL A 59 57.63 4.42 13.73
CA VAL A 59 56.73 5.57 13.53
C VAL A 59 55.69 5.26 12.45
N SER A 60 56.12 4.72 11.30
CA SER A 60 55.20 4.32 10.23
C SER A 60 54.19 3.25 10.66
N GLY A 61 54.57 2.34 11.57
CA GLY A 61 53.65 1.35 12.12
C GLY A 61 52.55 1.97 13.00
N LEU A 62 52.89 3.00 13.77
CA LEU A 62 51.93 3.76 14.58
C LEU A 62 51.04 4.63 13.69
N ASP A 63 51.61 5.32 12.70
CA ASP A 63 50.84 6.13 11.73
C ASP A 63 49.84 5.27 10.95
N LYS A 64 50.23 4.08 10.51
CA LYS A 64 49.31 3.13 9.84
C LYS A 64 48.16 2.71 10.75
N ARG A 65 48.42 2.48 12.04
CA ARG A 65 47.37 2.14 13.00
C ARG A 65 46.44 3.33 13.24
N ALA A 66 47.00 4.53 13.42
CA ALA A 66 46.23 5.76 13.59
C ALA A 66 45.34 6.04 12.37
N ALA A 67 45.88 5.91 11.16
CA ALA A 67 45.15 6.04 9.91
C ALA A 67 44.02 5.00 9.81
N LYS A 68 44.30 3.72 10.10
CA LYS A 68 43.28 2.67 10.08
C LYS A 68 42.14 2.95 11.06
N ILE A 69 42.45 3.39 12.28
CA ILE A 69 41.44 3.74 13.28
C ILE A 69 40.63 4.96 12.82
N ALA A 70 41.28 5.97 12.24
CA ALA A 70 40.59 7.13 11.69
C ALA A 70 39.63 6.74 10.57
N ASP A 71 40.06 5.86 9.66
CA ASP A 71 39.24 5.33 8.57
C ASP A 71 38.05 4.52 9.09
N GLU A 72 38.27 3.61 10.05
CA GLU A 72 37.20 2.83 10.70
C GLU A 72 36.18 3.74 11.41
N ILE A 73 36.63 4.80 12.11
CA ILE A 73 35.74 5.78 12.74
C ILE A 73 34.94 6.55 11.69
N ASN A 74 35.57 6.95 10.60
CA ASN A 74 34.89 7.67 9.51
C ASN A 74 33.84 6.79 8.83
N GLU A 75 34.15 5.52 8.62
CA GLU A 75 33.22 4.54 8.07
C GLU A 75 32.02 4.32 9.01
N VAL A 76 32.25 4.14 10.31
CA VAL A 76 31.17 4.02 11.30
C VAL A 76 30.30 5.28 11.35
N ARG A 77 30.89 6.47 11.26
CA ARG A 77 30.13 7.73 11.19
C ARG A 77 29.25 7.79 9.95
N LYS A 78 29.80 7.42 8.79
CA LYS A 78 29.06 7.37 7.53
C LYS A 78 27.90 6.36 7.61
N MET A 79 28.14 5.14 8.09
CA MET A 79 27.08 4.14 8.27
C MET A 79 25.99 4.62 9.24
N ARG A 80 26.36 5.33 10.31
CA ARG A 80 25.40 5.89 11.26
C ARG A 80 24.55 6.99 10.61
N GLU A 81 25.15 7.85 9.80
CA GLU A 81 24.44 8.89 9.06
C GLU A 81 23.47 8.28 8.05
N GLU A 82 23.92 7.30 7.25
CA GLU A 82 23.08 6.55 6.32
C GLU A 82 21.91 5.85 7.03
N ALA A 83 22.16 5.22 8.19
CA ALA A 83 21.11 4.59 8.99
C ALA A 83 20.09 5.60 9.53
N GLN A 84 20.54 6.79 9.93
CA GLN A 84 19.66 7.87 10.38
C GLN A 84 18.82 8.43 9.24
N GLU A 85 19.42 8.64 8.06
CA GLU A 85 18.71 9.06 6.86
C GLU A 85 17.67 8.02 6.44
N LEU A 86 18.06 6.74 6.44
CA LEU A 86 17.19 5.63 6.11
C LEU A 86 16.01 5.55 7.09
N LEU A 87 16.25 5.65 8.40
CA LEU A 87 15.19 5.69 9.41
C LEU A 87 14.23 6.86 9.17
N ALA A 88 14.76 8.06 8.91
CA ALA A 88 13.94 9.23 8.61
C ALA A 88 13.11 9.03 7.34
N SER A 89 13.68 8.38 6.31
CA SER A 89 12.97 8.06 5.07
C SER A 89 11.84 7.04 5.30
N TYR A 90 12.06 6.00 6.10
CA TYR A 90 11.04 5.03 6.47
C TYR A 90 9.91 5.66 7.28
N GLN A 91 10.24 6.52 8.25
CA GLN A 91 9.23 7.24 9.02
C GLN A 91 8.40 8.20 8.15
N ARG A 92 9.01 8.88 7.16
CA ARG A 92 8.27 9.69 6.18
C ARG A 92 7.34 8.81 5.33
N ARG A 93 7.86 7.74 4.75
CA ARG A 93 7.08 6.79 3.93
C ARG A 93 5.95 6.15 4.73
N GLN A 94 6.16 5.84 6.00
CA GLN A 94 5.13 5.31 6.87
C GLN A 94 4.00 6.33 7.06
N ARG A 95 4.32 7.59 7.37
CA ARG A 95 3.31 8.65 7.51
C ARG A 95 2.56 8.90 6.20
N GLU A 96 3.28 8.97 5.08
CA GLU A 96 2.67 9.12 3.75
C GLU A 96 1.73 7.95 3.44
N ALA A 97 2.12 6.71 3.74
CA ALA A 97 1.27 5.54 3.54
C ALA A 97 0.04 5.53 4.48
N GLU A 98 0.19 5.98 5.72
CA GLU A 98 -0.93 6.13 6.67
C GLU A 98 -1.91 7.21 6.20
N GLU A 99 -1.42 8.34 5.71
CA GLU A 99 -2.22 9.43 5.11
C GLU A 99 -2.93 8.97 3.84
N GLU A 100 -2.24 8.27 2.94
CA GLU A 100 -2.81 7.71 1.72
C GLU A 100 -3.90 6.68 2.04
N ALA A 101 -3.64 5.76 2.99
CA ALA A 101 -4.63 4.78 3.43
C ALA A 101 -5.87 5.46 4.05
N ALA A 102 -5.69 6.49 4.88
CA ALA A 102 -6.78 7.27 5.42
C ALA A 102 -7.60 7.96 4.31
N GLY A 103 -6.92 8.53 3.31
CA GLY A 103 -7.54 9.13 2.12
C GLY A 103 -8.35 8.13 1.31
N ILE A 104 -7.82 6.92 1.07
CA ILE A 104 -8.53 5.82 0.38
C ILE A 104 -9.80 5.45 1.15
N ILE A 105 -9.72 5.30 2.48
CA ILE A 105 -10.88 4.95 3.30
C ILE A 105 -11.95 6.05 3.26
N GLU A 106 -11.54 7.33 3.30
CA GLU A 106 -12.47 8.44 3.22
C GLU A 106 -13.16 8.52 1.85
N GLN A 107 -12.40 8.34 0.76
CA GLN A 107 -12.95 8.28 -0.60
C GLN A 107 -13.91 7.10 -0.76
N ALA A 108 -13.53 5.90 -0.30
CA ALA A 108 -14.38 4.73 -0.34
C ALA A 108 -15.69 4.94 0.43
N LYS A 109 -15.66 5.62 1.59
CA LYS A 109 -16.87 5.97 2.36
C LYS A 109 -17.75 6.97 1.60
N LYS A 110 -17.16 8.00 0.99
CA LYS A 110 -17.87 8.99 0.17
C LYS A 110 -18.53 8.33 -1.04
N ASP A 111 -17.81 7.44 -1.72
CA ASP A 111 -18.32 6.70 -2.87
C ASP A 111 -19.42 5.72 -2.47
N ALA A 112 -19.25 4.98 -1.37
CA ALA A 112 -20.30 4.11 -0.85
C ALA A 112 -21.56 4.89 -0.49
N ALA A 113 -21.43 6.06 0.15
CA ALA A 113 -22.56 6.91 0.48
C ALA A 113 -23.27 7.42 -0.78
N ARG A 114 -22.52 7.89 -1.78
CA ARG A 114 -23.07 8.32 -3.08
C ARG A 114 -23.78 7.18 -3.81
N MET A 115 -23.14 6.02 -3.94
CA MET A 115 -23.74 4.84 -4.55
C MET A 115 -25.01 4.40 -3.82
N SER A 116 -25.03 4.47 -2.48
CA SER A 116 -26.22 4.13 -1.71
C SER A 116 -27.38 5.10 -1.95
N ALA A 117 -27.09 6.40 -2.07
CA ALA A 117 -28.09 7.43 -2.37
C ALA A 117 -28.64 7.27 -3.80
N GLU A 118 -27.76 7.06 -4.79
CA GLU A 118 -28.17 6.80 -6.17
C GLU A 118 -28.98 5.52 -6.30
N ALA A 119 -28.60 4.45 -5.60
CA ALA A 119 -29.34 3.19 -5.59
C ALA A 119 -30.73 3.37 -4.99
N ARG A 120 -30.86 4.09 -3.87
CA ARG A 120 -32.17 4.41 -3.26
C ARG A 120 -33.05 5.21 -4.20
N ALA A 121 -32.52 6.27 -4.81
CA ALA A 121 -33.26 7.08 -5.78
C ALA A 121 -33.75 6.26 -6.97
N LYS A 122 -32.89 5.37 -7.51
CA LYS A 122 -33.28 4.45 -8.60
C LYS A 122 -34.36 3.46 -8.17
N ILE A 123 -34.27 2.91 -6.96
CA ILE A 123 -35.29 1.99 -6.43
C ILE A 123 -36.62 2.71 -6.26
N GLU A 124 -36.62 3.93 -5.72
CA GLU A 124 -37.82 4.75 -5.57
C GLU A 124 -38.46 5.04 -6.93
N GLU A 125 -37.67 5.50 -7.90
CA GLU A 125 -38.13 5.75 -9.28
C GLU A 125 -38.71 4.49 -9.93
N GLN A 126 -38.02 3.34 -9.81
CA GLN A 126 -38.50 2.08 -10.36
C GLN A 126 -39.77 1.60 -9.67
N THR A 127 -39.89 1.82 -8.36
CA THR A 127 -41.07 1.45 -7.58
C THR A 127 -42.27 2.30 -8.00
N GLU A 128 -42.09 3.61 -8.13
CA GLU A 128 -43.15 4.51 -8.60
C GLU A 128 -43.62 4.14 -10.01
N ARG A 129 -42.68 3.86 -10.93
CA ARG A 129 -43.01 3.39 -12.29
C ARG A 129 -43.79 2.07 -12.27
N ARG A 130 -43.42 1.14 -11.38
CA ARG A 130 -44.12 -0.15 -11.23
C ARG A 130 -45.51 0.02 -10.64
N ILE A 131 -45.69 0.93 -9.68
CA ILE A 131 -47.00 1.27 -9.11
C ILE A 131 -47.91 1.83 -10.20
N LYS A 132 -47.46 2.85 -10.94
CA LYS A 132 -48.24 3.43 -12.05
C LYS A 132 -48.61 2.38 -13.10
N ALA A 133 -47.65 1.53 -13.49
CA ALA A 133 -47.92 0.45 -14.44
C ALA A 133 -48.91 -0.60 -13.90
N ALA A 134 -48.93 -0.85 -12.59
CA ALA A 134 -49.90 -1.74 -11.95
C ALA A 134 -51.29 -1.08 -11.88
N GLU A 135 -51.38 0.18 -11.48
CA GLU A 135 -52.62 0.98 -11.49
C GLU A 135 -53.24 1.03 -12.89
N ASP A 136 -52.44 1.30 -13.92
CA ASP A 136 -52.87 1.29 -15.31
C ASP A 136 -53.39 -0.09 -15.76
N LYS A 137 -52.77 -1.18 -15.29
CA LYS A 137 -53.24 -2.55 -15.58
C LYS A 137 -54.56 -2.84 -14.88
N ILE A 138 -54.71 -2.41 -13.62
CA ILE A 138 -55.93 -2.57 -12.84
C ILE A 138 -57.07 -1.79 -13.52
N ALA A 139 -56.86 -0.52 -13.88
CA ALA A 139 -57.88 0.29 -14.56
C ALA A 139 -58.33 -0.34 -15.89
N ARG A 140 -57.38 -0.89 -16.68
CA ARG A 140 -57.73 -1.63 -17.91
C ARG A 140 -58.51 -2.91 -17.63
N ALA A 141 -58.12 -3.67 -16.60
CA ALA A 141 -58.81 -4.90 -16.21
C ALA A 141 -60.23 -4.61 -15.71
N GLU A 142 -60.43 -3.54 -14.94
CA GLU A 142 -61.75 -3.09 -14.49
C GLU A 142 -62.64 -2.68 -15.66
N ALA A 143 -62.11 -1.89 -16.60
CA ALA A 143 -62.86 -1.49 -17.79
C ALA A 143 -63.26 -2.71 -18.64
N GLN A 144 -62.36 -3.68 -18.80
CA GLN A 144 -62.62 -4.93 -19.51
C GLN A 144 -63.69 -5.77 -18.79
N ALA A 145 -63.55 -5.99 -17.48
CA ALA A 145 -64.52 -6.73 -16.68
C ALA A 145 -65.90 -6.08 -16.73
N LEU A 146 -65.98 -4.75 -16.66
CA LEU A 146 -67.24 -4.01 -16.77
C LEU A 146 -67.88 -4.20 -18.16
N SER A 147 -67.08 -4.21 -19.23
CA SER A 147 -67.57 -4.48 -20.58
C SER A 147 -68.08 -5.93 -20.71
N GLU A 148 -67.38 -6.90 -20.14
CA GLU A 148 -67.79 -8.31 -20.14
C GLU A 148 -69.10 -8.53 -19.38
N VAL A 149 -69.24 -7.94 -18.19
CA VAL A 149 -70.48 -8.01 -17.39
C VAL A 149 -71.66 -7.38 -18.15
N ARG A 150 -71.45 -6.23 -18.81
CA ARG A 150 -72.48 -5.60 -19.66
C ARG A 150 -72.87 -6.48 -20.83
N GLY A 151 -71.91 -7.13 -21.49
CA GLY A 151 -72.16 -8.09 -22.56
C GLY A 151 -73.00 -9.27 -22.08
N GLN A 152 -72.58 -9.94 -21.01
CA GLN A 152 -73.31 -11.07 -20.41
C GLN A 152 -74.73 -10.68 -19.96
N THR A 153 -74.90 -9.48 -19.41
CA THR A 153 -76.22 -8.98 -19.01
C THR A 153 -77.11 -8.71 -20.23
N ALA A 154 -76.56 -8.16 -21.31
CA ALA A 154 -77.29 -7.94 -22.56
C ALA A 154 -77.73 -9.26 -23.19
N ASP A 155 -76.84 -10.26 -23.22
CA ASP A 155 -77.15 -11.61 -23.73
C ASP A 155 -78.25 -12.28 -22.90
N LEU A 156 -78.16 -12.21 -21.55
CA LEU A 156 -79.18 -12.74 -20.66
C LEU A 156 -80.53 -12.03 -20.84
N ALA A 157 -80.52 -10.71 -21.02
CA ALA A 157 -81.73 -9.93 -21.29
C ALA A 157 -82.37 -10.31 -22.64
N ILE A 158 -81.57 -10.53 -23.68
CA ILE A 158 -82.04 -11.01 -24.99
C ILE A 158 -82.66 -12.40 -24.87
N ASP A 159 -82.03 -13.31 -24.14
CA ASP A 159 -82.55 -14.67 -23.96
C ASP A 159 -83.83 -14.69 -23.12
N ALA A 160 -83.92 -13.88 -22.07
CA ALA A 160 -85.16 -13.68 -21.30
C ALA A 160 -86.28 -13.10 -22.18
N ALA A 161 -85.98 -12.09 -23.00
CA ALA A 161 -86.94 -11.51 -23.93
C ALA A 161 -87.41 -12.54 -24.97
N ARG A 162 -86.50 -13.36 -25.52
CA ARG A 162 -86.83 -14.47 -26.42
C ARG A 162 -87.76 -15.49 -25.76
N HIS A 163 -87.52 -15.83 -24.49
CA HIS A 163 -88.36 -16.76 -23.74
C HIS A 163 -89.78 -16.20 -23.56
N ILE A 164 -89.91 -14.95 -23.12
CA ILE A 164 -91.20 -14.27 -22.94
C ILE A 164 -91.95 -14.16 -24.27
N ILE A 165 -91.25 -13.79 -25.37
CA ILE A 165 -91.87 -13.70 -26.70
C ILE A 165 -92.40 -15.08 -27.13
N ARG A 166 -91.62 -16.15 -26.97
CA ARG A 166 -92.04 -17.51 -27.32
C ARG A 166 -93.30 -17.93 -26.55
N GLU A 167 -93.32 -17.71 -25.24
CA GLU A 167 -94.46 -18.03 -24.37
C GLU A 167 -95.72 -17.25 -24.76
N ARG A 168 -95.58 -15.96 -25.14
CA ARG A 168 -96.70 -15.15 -25.66
C ARG A 168 -97.16 -15.58 -27.05
N MET A 169 -96.26 -16.06 -27.90
CA MET A 169 -96.58 -16.53 -29.26
C MET A 169 -97.34 -17.87 -29.24
N ASP A 170 -97.07 -18.75 -28.27
CA ASP A 170 -97.82 -20.00 -28.08
C ASP A 170 -99.22 -19.76 -27.50
N GLY A 171 -99.42 -18.70 -26.70
CA GLY A 171 -100.71 -18.32 -26.09
C GLY A 171 -101.70 -17.58 -26.99
N GLY A 172 -101.49 -17.52 -28.32
CA GLY A 172 -102.46 -16.96 -29.28
C GLY A 172 -102.27 -15.49 -29.69
N ALA A 173 -101.14 -14.85 -29.35
CA ALA A 173 -100.88 -13.43 -29.67
C ALA A 173 -100.49 -13.13 -31.15
N GLN A 174 -100.50 -14.12 -32.05
CA GLN A 174 -99.90 -14.01 -33.39
C GLN A 174 -100.61 -13.03 -34.35
N GLY A 175 -101.94 -12.97 -34.32
CA GLY A 175 -102.74 -12.11 -35.23
C GLY A 175 -102.48 -10.60 -35.09
N PRO A 176 -102.55 -10.03 -33.87
CA PRO A 176 -102.31 -8.59 -33.64
C PRO A 176 -100.90 -8.11 -34.03
N PHE A 177 -99.87 -8.97 -33.97
CA PHE A 177 -98.50 -8.60 -34.38
C PHE A 177 -98.34 -8.55 -35.89
N ILE A 178 -99.01 -9.44 -36.63
CA ILE A 178 -99.01 -9.44 -38.10
C ILE A 178 -99.70 -8.18 -38.63
N ASP A 179 -100.86 -7.81 -38.06
CA ASP A 179 -101.57 -6.59 -38.45
C ASP A 179 -100.72 -5.32 -38.18
N LYS A 180 -100.01 -5.29 -37.04
CA LYS A 180 -99.09 -4.18 -36.71
C LYS A 180 -97.88 -4.11 -37.64
N ALA A 181 -97.32 -5.26 -38.05
CA ALA A 181 -96.21 -5.30 -39.01
C ALA A 181 -96.64 -4.83 -40.41
N ILE A 182 -97.85 -5.23 -40.85
CA ILE A 182 -98.44 -4.78 -42.12
C ILE A 182 -98.72 -3.26 -42.08
N SER A 183 -99.23 -2.75 -40.95
CA SER A 183 -99.41 -1.31 -40.72
C SER A 183 -98.09 -0.53 -40.75
N GLY A 184 -97.06 -0.99 -40.03
CA GLY A 184 -95.77 -0.29 -39.96
C GLY A 184 -95.01 -0.29 -41.29
N LEU A 185 -95.20 -1.30 -42.13
CA LEU A 185 -94.65 -1.30 -43.48
C LEU A 185 -95.37 -0.30 -44.39
N ARG A 186 -96.69 -0.14 -44.23
CA ARG A 186 -97.48 0.87 -44.95
C ARG A 186 -97.07 2.30 -44.57
N ASP A 187 -96.72 2.55 -43.31
CA ASP A 187 -96.28 3.88 -42.84
C ASP A 187 -94.85 4.25 -43.27
N LYS A 188 -93.98 3.28 -43.58
CA LYS A 188 -92.62 3.52 -44.11
C LYS A 188 -92.54 3.60 -45.64
N LEU A 189 -93.63 3.26 -46.33
CA LEU A 189 -93.75 3.28 -47.80
C LEU A 189 -94.62 4.43 -48.34
N ASN A 190 -95.15 5.26 -47.45
CA ASN A 190 -95.65 6.61 -47.76
C ASN A 190 -94.60 7.65 -47.38
#